data_AF-A0A142X434-F1
#
_entry.id   AF-A0A142X434-F1
#
_cell.length_a   1.000
_cell.length_b   1.000
_cell.length_c   1.000
_cell.angle_alpha   90.00
_cell.angle_beta   90.00
_cell.angle_gamma   90.00
#
_symmetry.space_group_name_H-M   'P 1'
#
loop_
_entity.id
_entity.type
_entity.pdbx_description
1 polymer ?
#
loop_
_entity_poly.entity_id
_entity_poly.type
_entity_poly.pdbx_seq_one_letter_code
_entity_poly.pdbx_strand_id
1 'polypeptide(L)'
;MLRSRSLVASPPCRRSGFTLIELLVVIAIIAVLVAILLPAVQQAREAARQTDCKNRIKQLALAMHNHHETFSKFPRNYKQVGANAWEALSANFELLSYLDAANLYNAGQQNITNWSWIYNNTMNADLAVFRCPSAQLGPKRGQHPQSWDGPGTNYAWCTGSSTETVWAGDRFNGLISYQFDRKMADATDGLSNVIMCGEILSGSGQTGSTGKFPNDIFYVGNGPFNSIVNKDFPTINELNTIGQAALSAPIGFKSNNGTMWAWYAAAQSTFNAAAPPNWQYPTAGGDCCPGGAHDWGVGIIPTRSKHTGGSTVALGDGSVRFIQDSIDLLTFQRLGNMKDGKAVGEF
;
A
#
# COMPACT_ATOMS: atom_id res chain seq x y z
N MET A 1 25.65 73.55 48.39
CA MET A 1 26.54 74.10 47.36
C MET A 1 26.81 73.03 46.30
N LEU A 2 26.14 73.11 45.15
CA LEU A 2 26.31 72.22 44.00
C LEU A 2 27.59 72.62 43.23
N ARG A 3 28.56 71.71 43.10
CA ARG A 3 29.67 71.84 42.13
C ARG A 3 29.37 70.94 40.94
N SER A 4 29.18 71.55 39.77
CA SER A 4 29.05 70.87 38.49
C SER A 4 30.37 70.20 38.08
N ARG A 5 30.33 68.88 37.86
CA ARG A 5 31.37 68.15 37.11
C ARG A 5 30.90 68.04 35.67
N SER A 6 31.66 68.64 34.75
CA SER A 6 31.48 68.54 33.31
C SER A 6 31.77 67.11 32.83
N LEU A 7 30.78 66.47 32.21
CA LEU A 7 30.93 65.19 31.52
C LEU A 7 31.59 65.45 30.15
N VAL A 8 32.79 64.90 29.95
CA VAL A 8 33.48 64.89 28.66
C VAL A 8 32.80 63.83 27.77
N ALA A 9 32.23 64.25 26.65
CA ALA A 9 31.61 63.35 25.67
C ALA A 9 32.70 62.52 24.96
N SER A 10 32.55 61.19 24.97
CA SER A 10 33.40 60.28 24.17
C SER A 10 33.06 60.42 22.68
N PRO A 11 34.05 60.36 21.77
CA PRO A 11 33.79 60.45 20.33
C PRO A 11 32.86 59.31 19.89
N PRO A 12 31.85 59.58 19.03
CA PRO A 12 30.95 58.54 18.57
C PRO A 12 31.75 57.47 17.80
N CYS A 13 31.73 56.21 18.29
CA CYS A 13 32.19 55.07 17.52
C CYS A 13 31.49 55.09 16.17
N ARG A 14 32.25 55.31 15.09
CA ARG A 14 31.75 55.17 13.72
C ARG A 14 31.25 53.74 13.55
N ARG A 15 29.94 53.54 13.58
CA ARG A 15 29.32 52.29 13.14
C ARG A 15 29.66 52.15 11.65
N SER A 16 30.42 51.14 11.28
CA SER A 16 30.61 50.78 9.88
C SER A 16 29.23 50.44 9.31
N GLY A 17 28.69 51.32 8.47
CA GLY A 17 27.46 51.05 7.74
C GLY A 17 27.71 49.93 6.74
N PHE A 18 26.86 48.91 6.76
CA PHE A 18 26.89 47.81 5.80
C PHE A 18 26.62 48.40 4.40
N THR A 19 27.49 48.12 3.42
CA THR A 19 27.26 48.60 2.06
C THR A 19 26.19 47.74 1.39
N LEU A 20 25.40 48.34 0.49
CA LEU A 20 24.38 47.62 -0.28
C LEU A 20 24.98 46.45 -1.06
N ILE A 21 26.23 46.60 -1.52
CA ILE A 21 26.97 45.57 -2.26
C ILE A 21 27.29 44.38 -1.35
N GLU A 22 27.80 44.60 -0.14
CA GLU A 22 28.09 43.51 0.81
C GLU A 22 26.83 42.71 1.14
N LEU A 23 25.69 43.38 1.33
CA LEU A 23 24.41 42.70 1.57
C LEU A 23 23.99 41.87 0.36
N LEU A 24 24.12 42.42 -0.84
CA LEU A 24 23.74 41.76 -2.08
C LEU A 24 24.59 40.51 -2.37
N VAL A 25 25.90 40.57 -2.08
CA VAL A 25 26.79 39.40 -2.22
C VAL A 25 26.41 38.30 -1.23
N VAL A 26 26.12 38.65 0.02
CA VAL A 26 25.75 37.66 1.05
C VAL A 26 24.44 36.96 0.67
N ILE A 27 23.42 37.70 0.25
CA ILE A 27 22.15 37.07 -0.17
C ILE A 27 22.34 36.23 -1.43
N ALA A 28 23.23 36.63 -2.37
CA ALA A 28 23.52 35.87 -3.57
C ALA A 28 24.20 34.53 -3.23
N ILE A 29 25.16 34.53 -2.31
CA ILE A 29 25.81 33.30 -1.83
C ILE A 29 24.80 32.39 -1.12
N ILE A 30 23.98 32.93 -0.21
CA ILE A 30 22.96 32.14 0.49
C ILE A 30 21.96 31.55 -0.52
N ALA A 31 21.52 32.33 -1.51
CA ALA A 31 20.61 31.85 -2.54
C ALA A 31 21.21 30.68 -3.34
N VAL A 32 22.48 30.76 -3.73
CA VAL A 32 23.18 29.67 -4.42
C VAL A 32 23.33 28.43 -3.52
N LEU A 33 23.71 28.60 -2.25
CA LEU A 33 23.83 27.48 -1.32
C LEU A 33 22.48 26.79 -1.09
N VAL A 34 21.41 27.55 -0.86
CA VAL A 34 20.06 27.00 -0.68
C VAL A 34 19.56 26.33 -1.95
N ALA A 35 19.84 26.89 -3.13
CA ALA A 35 19.46 26.28 -4.41
C ALA A 35 20.11 24.91 -4.63
N ILE A 36 21.35 24.72 -4.16
CA ILE A 36 22.05 23.43 -4.26
C ILE A 36 21.62 22.46 -3.14
N LEU A 37 21.34 22.97 -1.94
CA LEU A 37 20.99 22.14 -0.78
C LEU A 37 19.53 21.64 -0.81
N LEU A 38 18.58 22.43 -1.34
CA LEU A 38 17.15 22.07 -1.29
C LEU A 38 16.84 20.77 -2.05
N PRO A 39 17.30 20.54 -3.30
CA PRO A 39 17.09 19.28 -4.00
C PRO A 39 17.73 18.11 -3.28
N ALA A 40 18.94 18.29 -2.73
CA ALA A 40 19.66 17.25 -2.01
C ALA A 40 18.96 16.84 -0.71
N VAL A 41 18.46 17.80 0.07
CA VAL A 41 17.70 17.52 1.30
C VAL A 41 16.38 16.81 0.99
N GLN A 42 15.72 17.16 -0.11
CA GLN A 42 14.49 16.49 -0.53
C GLN A 42 14.74 15.03 -0.95
N GLN A 43 15.79 14.78 -1.73
CA GLN A 43 16.20 13.42 -2.11
C GLN A 43 16.56 12.57 -0.89
N ALA A 44 17.34 13.12 0.05
CA ALA A 44 17.71 12.43 1.27
C ALA A 44 16.48 12.08 2.13
N ARG A 45 15.51 12.99 2.23
CA ARG A 45 14.25 12.73 2.96
C ARG A 45 13.42 11.63 2.31
N GLU A 46 13.34 11.59 0.98
CA GLU A 46 12.59 10.53 0.29
C GLU A 46 13.28 9.17 0.41
N ALA A 47 14.61 9.13 0.31
CA ALA A 47 15.37 7.91 0.55
C ALA A 47 15.19 7.36 1.98
N ALA A 48 15.10 8.25 2.97
CA ALA A 48 14.78 7.88 4.35
C ALA A 48 13.36 7.29 4.45
N ARG A 49 12.35 7.95 3.86
CA ARG A 49 10.98 7.42 3.84
C ARG A 49 10.86 6.08 3.13
N GLN A 50 11.59 5.87 2.03
CA GLN A 50 11.65 4.59 1.33
C GLN A 50 12.28 3.50 2.19
N THR A 51 13.32 3.85 2.97
CA THR A 51 13.93 2.93 3.93
C THR A 51 12.95 2.55 5.04
N ASP A 52 12.15 3.52 5.52
CA ASP A 52 11.09 3.25 6.49
C ASP A 52 10.01 2.33 5.92
N CYS A 53 9.52 2.55 4.69
CA CYS A 53 8.51 1.67 4.07
C CYS A 53 9.07 0.24 3.87
N LYS A 54 10.35 0.10 3.46
CA LYS A 54 11.04 -1.20 3.43
C LYS A 54 11.09 -1.88 4.79
N ASN A 55 11.38 -1.14 5.85
CA ASN A 55 11.42 -1.69 7.21
C ASN A 55 10.04 -2.14 7.69
N ARG A 56 8.97 -1.42 7.34
CA ARG A 56 7.60 -1.80 7.66
C ARG A 56 7.20 -3.11 6.96
N ILE A 57 7.52 -3.24 5.66
CA ILE A 57 7.31 -4.49 4.92
C ILE A 57 8.12 -5.64 5.52
N LYS A 58 9.38 -5.41 5.94
CA LYS A 58 10.18 -6.42 6.66
C LYS A 58 9.52 -6.85 7.97
N GLN A 59 8.93 -5.94 8.73
CA GLN A 59 8.20 -6.27 9.96
C GLN A 59 6.99 -7.18 9.66
N LEU A 60 6.24 -6.88 8.59
CA LEU A 60 5.11 -7.70 8.17
C LEU A 60 5.54 -9.09 7.69
N ALA A 61 6.61 -9.17 6.90
CA ALA A 61 7.18 -10.44 6.47
C ALA A 61 7.66 -11.27 7.68
N LEU A 62 8.39 -10.66 8.62
CA LEU A 62 8.83 -11.36 9.83
C LEU A 62 7.65 -11.89 10.66
N ALA A 63 6.60 -11.09 10.85
CA ALA A 63 5.38 -11.54 11.52
C ALA A 63 4.74 -12.75 10.80
N MET A 64 4.76 -12.74 9.47
CA MET A 64 4.26 -13.84 8.64
C MET A 64 5.07 -15.13 8.84
N HIS A 65 6.41 -15.02 8.93
CA HIS A 65 7.28 -16.16 9.25
C HIS A 65 7.08 -16.66 10.68
N ASN A 66 6.92 -15.79 11.68
CA ASN A 66 6.64 -16.20 13.07
C ASN A 66 5.30 -16.94 13.19
N HIS A 67 4.28 -16.50 12.43
CA HIS A 67 3.01 -17.22 12.33
C HIS A 67 3.22 -18.61 11.70
N HIS A 68 4.00 -18.69 10.61
CA HIS A 68 4.31 -19.97 9.97
C HIS A 68 5.09 -20.90 10.90
N GLU A 69 6.06 -20.40 11.68
CA GLU A 69 6.79 -21.19 12.68
C GLU A 69 5.85 -21.79 13.74
N THR A 70 4.85 -21.01 14.18
CA THR A 70 3.89 -21.44 15.22
C THR A 70 2.84 -22.41 14.68
N PHE A 71 2.28 -22.16 13.49
CA PHE A 71 1.11 -22.87 12.96
C PHE A 71 1.42 -23.78 11.77
N SER A 72 2.68 -23.83 11.32
CA SER A 72 3.15 -24.55 10.12
C SER A 72 2.42 -24.16 8.82
N LYS A 73 1.84 -22.96 8.79
CA LYS A 73 1.10 -22.40 7.65
C LYS A 73 1.05 -20.88 7.71
N PHE A 74 0.92 -20.27 6.53
CA PHE A 74 0.60 -18.86 6.41
C PHE A 74 -0.88 -18.64 6.79
N PRO A 75 -1.20 -17.52 7.46
CA PRO A 75 -2.57 -17.10 7.69
C PRO A 75 -3.25 -16.85 6.36
N ARG A 76 -4.46 -17.39 6.24
CA ARG A 76 -5.32 -17.14 5.10
C ARG A 76 -5.92 -15.74 5.17
N ASN A 77 -6.13 -15.10 4.03
CA ASN A 77 -6.76 -13.78 3.95
C ASN A 77 -8.29 -13.88 3.89
N TYR A 78 -8.87 -14.74 4.73
CA TYR A 78 -10.31 -14.86 4.91
C TYR A 78 -10.62 -15.62 6.20
N LYS A 79 -11.01 -14.89 7.24
CA LYS A 79 -11.52 -15.48 8.49
C LYS A 79 -12.89 -14.90 8.78
N GLN A 80 -13.94 -15.66 8.49
CA GLN A 80 -15.31 -15.23 8.74
C GLN A 80 -15.55 -15.06 10.25
N VAL A 81 -16.12 -13.90 10.61
CA VAL A 81 -16.40 -13.46 11.98
C VAL A 81 -17.86 -13.07 12.21
N GLY A 82 -18.65 -12.97 11.14
CA GLY A 82 -20.07 -12.68 11.19
C GLY A 82 -20.92 -13.69 10.41
N ALA A 83 -22.21 -13.40 10.31
CA ALA A 83 -23.18 -14.25 9.63
C ALA A 83 -23.04 -14.18 8.10
N ASN A 84 -22.58 -13.06 7.56
CA ASN A 84 -22.43 -12.86 6.13
C ASN A 84 -20.99 -13.12 5.66
N ALA A 85 -20.85 -13.55 4.40
CA ALA A 85 -19.53 -13.82 3.82
C ALA A 85 -18.61 -12.58 3.77
N TRP A 86 -19.17 -11.37 3.74
CA TRP A 86 -18.40 -10.12 3.75
C TRP A 86 -17.95 -9.68 5.15
N GLU A 87 -18.42 -10.35 6.21
CA GLU A 87 -18.03 -10.13 7.59
C GLU A 87 -16.85 -11.03 7.95
N ALA A 88 -15.70 -10.77 7.33
CA ALA A 88 -14.48 -11.56 7.51
C ALA A 88 -13.23 -10.69 7.72
N LEU A 89 -12.20 -11.27 8.33
CA LEU A 89 -10.93 -10.63 8.63
C LEU A 89 -9.85 -11.03 7.62
N SER A 90 -8.94 -10.08 7.37
CA SER A 90 -7.68 -10.28 6.64
C SER A 90 -6.68 -11.10 7.46
N ALA A 91 -5.68 -11.66 6.79
CA ALA A 91 -4.48 -12.23 7.40
C ALA A 91 -3.81 -11.27 8.39
N ASN A 92 -3.92 -9.95 8.17
CA ASN A 92 -3.37 -8.91 9.04
C ASN A 92 -3.84 -9.01 10.50
N PHE A 93 -5.05 -9.53 10.74
CA PHE A 93 -5.56 -9.70 12.10
C PHE A 93 -4.75 -10.73 12.89
N GLU A 94 -4.39 -11.86 12.28
CA GLU A 94 -3.64 -12.93 12.95
C GLU A 94 -2.20 -12.50 13.24
N LEU A 95 -1.65 -11.60 12.41
CA LEU A 95 -0.31 -11.05 12.59
C LEU A 95 -0.19 -10.06 13.76
N LEU A 96 -1.29 -9.51 14.27
CA LEU A 96 -1.25 -8.54 15.38
C LEU A 96 -0.53 -9.05 16.63
N SER A 97 -0.61 -10.36 16.88
CA SER A 97 0.09 -11.02 17.98
C SER A 97 1.62 -10.93 17.86
N TYR A 98 2.14 -10.73 16.64
CA TYR A 98 3.56 -10.61 16.31
C TYR A 98 4.01 -9.18 15.97
N LEU A 99 3.11 -8.18 16.05
CA LEU A 99 3.35 -6.79 15.62
C LEU A 99 3.25 -5.77 16.77
N ASP A 100 3.66 -6.15 17.98
CA ASP A 100 3.52 -5.34 19.21
C ASP A 100 2.08 -4.85 19.48
N ALA A 101 1.09 -5.55 18.93
CA ALA A 101 -0.33 -5.24 19.03
C ALA A 101 -1.13 -6.37 19.71
N ALA A 102 -0.49 -7.13 20.61
CA ALA A 102 -1.10 -8.28 21.28
C ALA A 102 -2.38 -7.95 22.06
N ASN A 103 -2.46 -6.76 22.68
CA ASN A 103 -3.67 -6.32 23.38
C ASN A 103 -4.87 -6.17 22.43
N LEU A 104 -4.62 -5.63 21.22
CA LEU A 104 -5.63 -5.48 20.18
C LEU A 104 -6.07 -6.84 19.64
N TYR A 105 -5.11 -7.75 19.42
CA TYR A 105 -5.38 -9.13 19.04
C TYR A 105 -6.28 -9.84 20.05
N ASN A 106 -5.92 -9.78 21.34
CA ASN A 106 -6.67 -10.44 22.41
C ASN A 106 -8.11 -9.89 22.53
N ALA A 107 -8.27 -8.57 22.46
CA ALA A 107 -9.59 -7.93 22.51
C ALA A 107 -10.44 -8.31 21.29
N GLY A 108 -9.83 -8.36 20.09
CA GLY A 108 -10.44 -8.89 18.87
C GLY A 108 -10.86 -10.35 19.01
N GLN A 109 -9.98 -11.19 19.54
CA GLN A 109 -10.24 -12.62 19.67
C GLN A 109 -11.37 -12.91 20.67
N GLN A 110 -11.51 -12.12 21.74
CA GLN A 110 -12.64 -12.22 22.67
C GLN A 110 -14.00 -11.90 22.03
N ASN A 111 -14.00 -11.08 20.98
CA ASN A 111 -15.20 -10.63 20.28
C ASN A 111 -15.27 -11.15 18.84
N ILE A 112 -14.58 -12.26 18.56
CA ILE A 112 -14.35 -12.75 17.19
C ILE A 112 -15.64 -13.13 16.44
N THR A 113 -16.76 -13.32 17.14
CA THR A 113 -18.07 -13.61 16.53
C THR A 113 -18.96 -12.37 16.40
N ASN A 114 -18.47 -11.19 16.79
CA ASN A 114 -19.22 -9.93 16.77
C ASN A 114 -18.61 -8.98 15.75
N TRP A 115 -19.07 -9.10 14.49
CA TRP A 115 -18.63 -8.23 13.39
C TRP A 115 -18.72 -6.74 13.73
N SER A 116 -19.85 -6.28 14.28
CA SER A 116 -20.05 -4.86 14.60
C SER A 116 -19.00 -4.37 15.60
N TRP A 117 -18.69 -5.16 16.62
CA TRP A 117 -17.66 -4.81 17.59
C TRP A 117 -16.27 -4.79 16.94
N ILE A 118 -15.91 -5.80 16.15
CA ILE A 118 -14.62 -5.90 15.46
C ILE A 118 -14.42 -4.74 14.49
N TYR A 119 -15.44 -4.43 13.70
CA TYR A 119 -15.46 -3.35 12.71
C TYR A 119 -15.26 -1.98 13.35
N ASN A 120 -15.95 -1.71 14.47
CA ASN A 120 -15.90 -0.40 15.13
C ASN A 120 -14.71 -0.22 16.09
N ASN A 121 -14.12 -1.32 16.58
CA ASN A 121 -13.02 -1.28 17.56
C ASN A 121 -11.71 -1.77 16.96
N THR A 122 -11.60 -3.06 16.66
CA THR A 122 -10.33 -3.68 16.22
C THR A 122 -9.85 -3.10 14.89
N MET A 123 -10.70 -3.12 13.86
CA MET A 123 -10.35 -2.59 12.54
C MET A 123 -10.14 -1.08 12.52
N ASN A 124 -10.58 -0.37 13.55
CA ASN A 124 -10.46 1.08 13.67
C ASN A 124 -9.17 1.52 14.39
N ALA A 125 -8.38 0.57 14.90
CA ALA A 125 -7.10 0.90 15.51
C ALA A 125 -6.11 1.41 14.46
N ASP A 126 -5.49 2.54 14.74
CA ASP A 126 -4.47 3.14 13.88
C ASP A 126 -3.08 2.57 14.20
N LEU A 127 -2.55 1.76 13.28
CA LEU A 127 -1.28 1.07 13.46
C LEU A 127 -0.26 1.57 12.46
N ALA A 128 0.82 2.18 12.96
CA ALA A 128 1.90 2.71 12.12
C ALA A 128 2.59 1.63 11.27
N VAL A 129 2.53 0.35 11.67
CA VAL A 129 3.11 -0.77 10.90
C VAL A 129 2.47 -0.92 9.52
N PHE A 130 1.19 -0.57 9.38
CA PHE A 130 0.45 -0.73 8.13
C PHE A 130 0.52 0.48 7.19
N ARG A 131 1.23 1.56 7.57
CA ARG A 131 1.26 2.82 6.80
C ARG A 131 2.64 3.08 6.22
N CYS A 132 2.66 3.62 5.00
CA CYS A 132 3.89 4.13 4.39
C CYS A 132 3.96 5.65 4.61
N PRO A 133 5.04 6.20 5.20
CA PRO A 133 5.20 7.65 5.42
C PRO A 133 5.15 8.52 4.15
N SER A 134 5.39 7.96 2.97
CA SER A 134 5.24 8.68 1.69
C SER A 134 3.82 8.63 1.12
N ALA A 135 2.98 7.68 1.57
CA ALA A 135 1.62 7.52 1.07
C ALA A 135 0.64 8.47 1.77
N GLN A 136 -0.47 8.76 1.09
CA GLN A 136 -1.56 9.50 1.71
C GLN A 136 -2.17 8.64 2.83
N LEU A 137 -2.46 9.29 3.97
CA LEU A 137 -3.17 8.62 5.06
C LEU A 137 -4.59 8.24 4.60
N GLY A 138 -5.03 7.05 4.98
CA GLY A 138 -6.41 6.64 4.81
C GLY A 138 -7.39 7.59 5.53
N PRO A 139 -8.68 7.51 5.19
CA PRO A 139 -9.72 8.26 5.88
C PRO A 139 -9.77 7.87 7.37
N LYS A 140 -10.41 8.70 8.18
CA LYS A 140 -10.79 8.31 9.55
C LYS A 140 -12.17 7.69 9.53
N ARG A 141 -12.40 6.71 10.40
CA ARG A 141 -13.72 6.10 10.59
C ARG A 141 -14.78 7.19 10.82
N GLY A 142 -15.87 7.10 10.06
CA GLY A 142 -17.01 8.02 10.15
C GLY A 142 -16.88 9.29 9.31
N GLN A 143 -15.76 9.53 8.61
CA GLN A 143 -15.64 10.68 7.69
C GLN A 143 -16.56 10.52 6.47
N HIS A 144 -16.64 9.32 5.92
CA HIS A 144 -17.53 8.91 4.82
C HIS A 144 -18.22 7.58 5.23
N PRO A 145 -19.30 7.66 6.03
CA PRO A 145 -19.94 6.48 6.64
C PRO A 145 -20.45 5.43 5.64
N GLN A 146 -20.67 5.83 4.38
CA GLN A 146 -21.15 4.96 3.30
C GLN A 146 -20.02 4.31 2.49
N SER A 147 -18.75 4.53 2.87
CA SER A 147 -17.58 4.19 2.05
C SER A 147 -16.56 3.26 2.69
N TRP A 148 -16.92 2.59 3.79
CA TRP A 148 -16.03 1.62 4.44
C TRP A 148 -14.69 2.24 4.86
N ASP A 149 -14.78 3.38 5.55
CA ASP A 149 -13.61 4.16 5.97
C ASP A 149 -12.96 3.61 7.23
N GLY A 150 -11.64 3.46 7.20
CA GLY A 150 -10.83 3.14 8.37
C GLY A 150 -9.41 3.68 8.25
N PRO A 151 -8.58 3.48 9.27
CA PRO A 151 -7.21 4.01 9.32
C PRO A 151 -6.29 3.58 8.17
N GLY A 152 -6.73 2.60 7.36
CA GLY A 152 -6.09 2.22 6.11
C GLY A 152 -4.84 1.37 6.25
N THR A 153 -4.38 0.89 5.10
CA THR A 153 -3.10 0.23 4.90
C THR A 153 -2.50 0.61 3.56
N ASN A 154 -1.18 0.66 3.51
CA ASN A 154 -0.39 0.81 2.30
C ASN A 154 0.40 -0.46 1.94
N TYR A 155 0.09 -1.58 2.59
CA TYR A 155 0.73 -2.86 2.34
C TYR A 155 -0.32 -3.95 2.22
N ALA A 156 -0.21 -4.76 1.18
CA ALA A 156 -1.18 -5.80 0.86
C ALA A 156 -0.49 -7.11 0.49
N TRP A 157 -1.21 -8.21 0.67
CA TRP A 157 -0.74 -9.55 0.36
C TRP A 157 -0.94 -9.89 -1.11
N CYS A 158 0.03 -10.58 -1.71
CA CYS A 158 -0.06 -11.00 -3.10
C CYS A 158 -0.93 -12.25 -3.22
N THR A 159 -2.02 -12.16 -3.97
CA THR A 159 -2.92 -13.30 -4.24
C THR A 159 -2.55 -14.09 -5.49
N GLY A 160 -1.53 -13.64 -6.20
CA GLY A 160 -1.03 -14.30 -7.39
C GLY A 160 -1.01 -13.42 -8.63
N SER A 161 -0.81 -14.06 -9.78
CA SER A 161 -0.85 -13.44 -11.10
C SER A 161 -2.23 -13.50 -11.77
N SER A 162 -3.14 -14.33 -11.26
CA SER A 162 -4.52 -14.37 -11.73
C SER A 162 -5.28 -13.09 -11.35
N THR A 163 -6.27 -12.73 -12.16
CA THR A 163 -7.13 -11.57 -11.89
C THR A 163 -8.32 -11.89 -11.00
N GLU A 164 -8.39 -13.10 -10.43
CA GLU A 164 -9.47 -13.47 -9.53
C GLU A 164 -9.40 -12.65 -8.23
N THR A 165 -10.54 -12.16 -7.77
CA THR A 165 -10.68 -11.36 -6.54
C THR A 165 -11.78 -11.87 -5.62
N VAL A 166 -12.54 -12.88 -6.07
CA VAL A 166 -13.66 -13.43 -5.30
C VAL A 166 -13.18 -14.30 -4.15
N TRP A 167 -13.71 -14.05 -2.96
CA TRP A 167 -13.33 -14.72 -1.70
C TRP A 167 -13.47 -16.26 -1.74
N ALA A 168 -14.35 -16.77 -2.61
CA ALA A 168 -14.59 -18.20 -2.81
C ALA A 168 -13.94 -18.77 -4.08
N GLY A 169 -13.07 -17.99 -4.72
CA GLY A 169 -12.32 -18.39 -5.90
C GLY A 169 -11.25 -19.41 -5.56
N ASP A 170 -10.92 -20.27 -6.52
CA ASP A 170 -9.95 -21.35 -6.39
C ASP A 170 -8.70 -21.17 -7.28
N ARG A 171 -8.60 -20.05 -7.98
CA ARG A 171 -7.54 -19.75 -8.95
C ARG A 171 -6.49 -18.77 -8.40
N PHE A 172 -6.48 -18.57 -7.09
CA PHE A 172 -5.38 -17.89 -6.41
C PHE A 172 -4.11 -18.74 -6.47
N ASN A 173 -3.13 -18.25 -7.21
CA ASN A 173 -1.84 -18.89 -7.44
C ASN A 173 -0.67 -18.19 -6.73
N GLY A 174 -0.94 -17.21 -5.85
CA GLY A 174 0.06 -16.60 -4.97
C GLY A 174 0.23 -17.30 -3.63
N LEU A 175 1.22 -16.82 -2.86
CA LEU A 175 1.59 -17.37 -1.55
C LEU A 175 0.50 -17.16 -0.49
N ILE A 176 -0.28 -16.07 -0.61
CA ILE A 176 -1.41 -15.77 0.25
C ILE A 176 -2.69 -15.92 -0.57
N SER A 177 -3.74 -16.49 0.02
CA SER A 177 -5.03 -16.66 -0.64
C SER A 177 -6.16 -16.47 0.36
N TYR A 178 -7.40 -16.39 -0.13
CA TYR A 178 -8.57 -16.20 0.72
C TYR A 178 -8.87 -17.44 1.56
N GLN A 179 -9.38 -18.51 0.94
CA GLN A 179 -9.83 -19.69 1.69
C GLN A 179 -8.79 -20.80 1.85
N PHE A 180 -7.68 -20.76 1.11
CA PHE A 180 -6.67 -21.81 1.19
C PHE A 180 -5.57 -21.44 2.18
N ASP A 181 -5.32 -22.38 3.09
CA ASP A 181 -4.12 -22.39 3.90
C ASP A 181 -2.92 -22.76 3.02
N ARG A 182 -1.88 -21.92 3.03
CA ARG A 182 -0.64 -22.14 2.27
C ARG A 182 0.52 -22.43 3.20
N LYS A 183 1.43 -23.30 2.78
CA LYS A 183 2.68 -23.60 3.47
C LYS A 183 3.85 -23.10 2.64
N MET A 184 5.00 -22.88 3.29
CA MET A 184 6.26 -22.59 2.59
C MET A 184 6.59 -23.62 1.49
N ALA A 185 6.27 -24.90 1.71
CA ALA A 185 6.51 -25.97 0.74
C ALA A 185 5.60 -25.90 -0.51
N ASP A 186 4.50 -25.14 -0.47
CA ASP A 186 3.61 -25.00 -1.62
C ASP A 186 4.19 -24.06 -2.70
N ALA A 187 5.19 -23.25 -2.33
CA ALA A 187 5.93 -22.39 -3.25
C ALA A 187 7.04 -23.16 -3.96
N THR A 188 6.66 -23.96 -4.96
CA THR A 188 7.59 -24.83 -5.70
C THR A 188 8.63 -24.06 -6.51
N ASP A 189 8.37 -22.80 -6.83
CA ASP A 189 9.30 -21.94 -7.59
C ASP A 189 10.37 -21.29 -6.70
N GLY A 190 10.30 -21.56 -5.39
CA GLY A 190 11.21 -21.05 -4.38
C GLY A 190 10.70 -19.77 -3.74
N LEU A 191 10.74 -19.71 -2.41
CA LEU A 191 10.29 -18.56 -1.63
C LEU A 191 11.00 -17.26 -1.99
N SER A 192 12.26 -17.32 -2.43
CA SER A 192 13.03 -16.16 -2.89
C SER A 192 12.60 -15.63 -4.26
N ASN A 193 11.64 -16.28 -4.94
CA ASN A 193 11.15 -15.91 -6.27
C ASN A 193 9.64 -15.63 -6.29
N VAL A 194 8.98 -15.62 -5.12
CA VAL A 194 7.53 -15.45 -5.02
C VAL A 194 7.25 -14.24 -4.15
N ILE A 195 6.47 -13.28 -4.64
CA ILE A 195 6.03 -12.11 -3.89
C ILE A 195 5.03 -12.54 -2.84
N MET A 196 5.28 -12.14 -1.59
CA MET A 196 4.38 -12.34 -0.46
C MET A 196 3.53 -11.09 -0.21
N CYS A 197 4.16 -9.92 -0.20
CA CYS A 197 3.56 -8.64 0.18
C CYS A 197 4.12 -7.52 -0.68
N GLY A 198 3.34 -6.46 -0.89
CA GLY A 198 3.75 -5.31 -1.68
C GLY A 198 3.04 -4.03 -1.26
N GLU A 199 3.52 -2.91 -1.77
CA GLU A 199 2.91 -1.61 -1.54
C GLU A 199 1.60 -1.44 -2.33
N ILE A 200 0.60 -0.83 -1.68
CA ILE A 200 -0.61 -0.31 -2.31
C ILE A 200 -0.87 1.12 -1.83
N LEU A 201 -1.68 1.87 -2.57
CA LEU A 201 -2.10 3.21 -2.17
C LEU A 201 -3.51 3.19 -1.60
N SER A 202 -3.73 3.95 -0.53
CA SER A 202 -5.06 4.11 0.04
C SER A 202 -5.84 5.20 -0.71
N GLY A 203 -7.11 4.93 -0.96
CA GLY A 203 -8.09 5.91 -1.39
C GLY A 203 -8.48 6.87 -0.26
N SER A 204 -9.25 7.89 -0.61
CA SER A 204 -9.67 8.94 0.32
C SER A 204 -10.91 8.59 1.14
N GLY A 205 -11.55 7.45 0.89
CA GLY A 205 -12.88 7.10 1.42
C GLY A 205 -14.01 7.87 0.75
N GLN A 206 -13.77 9.04 0.15
CA GLN A 206 -14.79 9.83 -0.51
C GLN A 206 -15.20 9.23 -1.86
N THR A 207 -16.09 8.25 -1.85
CA THR A 207 -16.71 7.73 -3.08
C THR A 207 -17.61 8.81 -3.68
N GLY A 208 -17.24 9.33 -4.85
CA GLY A 208 -18.00 10.35 -5.59
C GLY A 208 -18.31 9.91 -7.02
N SER A 209 -18.82 10.85 -7.82
CA SER A 209 -19.08 10.66 -9.26
C SER A 209 -17.82 10.66 -10.13
N THR A 210 -16.63 10.86 -9.54
CA THR A 210 -15.35 10.92 -10.24
C THR A 210 -14.29 10.19 -9.44
N GLY A 211 -13.63 9.21 -10.06
CA GLY A 211 -12.50 8.50 -9.47
C GLY A 211 -11.19 9.28 -9.57
N LYS A 212 -10.33 9.13 -8.57
CA LYS A 212 -8.99 9.73 -8.49
C LYS A 212 -7.91 8.69 -8.75
N PHE A 213 -7.40 8.66 -9.98
CA PHE A 213 -6.20 7.90 -10.30
C PHE A 213 -4.97 8.48 -9.56
N PRO A 214 -4.07 7.67 -8.99
CA PRO A 214 -4.04 6.19 -8.97
C PRO A 214 -4.61 5.55 -7.69
N ASN A 215 -5.34 6.28 -6.85
CA ASN A 215 -5.75 5.79 -5.53
C ASN A 215 -7.05 4.99 -5.56
N ASP A 216 -7.99 5.35 -6.44
CA ASP A 216 -9.34 4.79 -6.46
C ASP A 216 -9.45 3.56 -7.38
N ILE A 217 -10.48 2.76 -7.14
CA ILE A 217 -10.88 1.59 -7.94
C ILE A 217 -11.89 2.04 -8.99
N PHE A 218 -11.67 1.64 -10.23
CA PHE A 218 -12.51 1.98 -11.39
C PHE A 218 -13.19 0.70 -11.88
N TYR A 219 -14.53 0.69 -11.84
CA TYR A 219 -15.32 -0.47 -12.26
C TYR A 219 -15.62 -0.38 -13.74
N VAL A 220 -15.42 -1.47 -14.47
CA VAL A 220 -15.70 -1.59 -15.92
C VAL A 220 -16.69 -2.71 -16.26
N GLY A 221 -17.20 -3.38 -15.23
CA GLY A 221 -18.02 -4.57 -15.34
C GLY A 221 -17.23 -5.79 -15.78
N ASN A 222 -17.87 -6.97 -15.79
CA ASN A 222 -17.16 -8.22 -16.07
C ASN A 222 -16.79 -8.41 -17.55
N GLY A 223 -17.47 -7.73 -18.49
CA GLY A 223 -17.29 -7.89 -19.94
C GLY A 223 -15.83 -7.79 -20.42
N PRO A 224 -15.10 -6.70 -20.11
CA PRO A 224 -13.69 -6.53 -20.48
C PRO A 224 -12.75 -7.61 -19.95
N PHE A 225 -13.12 -8.32 -18.88
CA PHE A 225 -12.29 -9.35 -18.26
C PHE A 225 -12.50 -10.75 -18.84
N ASN A 226 -13.53 -10.96 -19.67
CA ASN A 226 -13.89 -12.29 -20.18
C ASN A 226 -12.73 -13.03 -20.91
N SER A 227 -11.83 -12.29 -21.57
CA SER A 227 -10.68 -12.87 -22.27
C SER A 227 -9.55 -13.31 -21.34
N ILE A 228 -9.49 -12.75 -20.13
CA ILE A 228 -8.40 -12.99 -19.17
C ILE A 228 -8.83 -13.68 -17.90
N VAL A 229 -10.13 -13.80 -17.64
CA VAL A 229 -10.65 -14.33 -16.38
C VAL A 229 -9.94 -15.63 -16.06
N ASN A 230 -9.82 -16.58 -16.99
CA ASN A 230 -9.20 -17.90 -16.82
C ASN A 230 -7.69 -17.96 -17.08
N LYS A 231 -6.97 -16.83 -17.11
CA LYS A 231 -5.53 -16.79 -17.39
C LYS A 231 -4.72 -16.46 -16.15
N ASP A 232 -3.57 -17.12 -16.04
CA ASP A 232 -2.56 -16.79 -15.02
C ASP A 232 -1.63 -15.68 -15.50
N PHE A 233 -1.46 -15.52 -16.82
CA PHE A 233 -0.55 -14.55 -17.42
C PHE A 233 -1.26 -13.73 -18.51
N PRO A 234 -2.09 -12.74 -18.15
CA PRO A 234 -2.69 -11.82 -19.11
C PRO A 234 -1.63 -11.07 -19.93
N THR A 235 -1.86 -10.92 -21.23
CA THR A 235 -0.93 -10.18 -22.10
C THR A 235 -1.06 -8.67 -21.92
N ILE A 236 -0.02 -7.92 -22.28
CA ILE A 236 -0.04 -6.45 -22.19
C ILE A 236 -1.19 -5.82 -22.99
N ASN A 237 -1.57 -6.40 -24.13
CA ASN A 237 -2.68 -5.90 -24.95
C ASN A 237 -4.03 -6.07 -24.24
N GLU A 238 -4.23 -7.19 -23.56
CA GLU A 238 -5.46 -7.45 -22.79
C GLU A 238 -5.56 -6.53 -21.58
N LEU A 239 -4.44 -6.37 -20.85
CA LEU A 239 -4.36 -5.40 -19.75
C LEU A 239 -4.67 -3.99 -20.26
N ASN A 240 -4.04 -3.56 -21.35
CA ASN A 240 -4.28 -2.24 -21.95
C ASN A 240 -5.75 -2.05 -22.34
N THR A 241 -6.43 -3.09 -22.84
CA THR A 241 -7.85 -3.01 -23.21
C THR A 241 -8.73 -2.73 -22.00
N ILE A 242 -8.48 -3.44 -20.89
CA ILE A 242 -9.22 -3.25 -19.63
C ILE A 242 -8.90 -1.89 -19.01
N GLY A 243 -7.62 -1.50 -19.00
CA GLY A 243 -7.18 -0.23 -18.48
C GLY A 243 -7.76 0.97 -19.24
N GLN A 244 -7.86 0.87 -20.56
CA GLN A 244 -8.52 1.87 -21.40
C GLN A 244 -10.02 1.94 -21.14
N ALA A 245 -10.70 0.80 -20.97
CA ALA A 245 -12.10 0.77 -20.55
C ALA A 245 -12.30 1.49 -19.19
N ALA A 246 -11.36 1.29 -18.25
CA ALA A 246 -11.43 1.91 -16.92
C ALA A 246 -11.26 3.44 -16.97
N LEU A 247 -10.44 3.96 -17.89
CA LEU A 247 -10.28 5.40 -18.07
C LEU A 247 -11.41 6.04 -18.86
N SER A 248 -11.89 5.38 -19.92
CA SER A 248 -12.78 6.01 -20.91
C SER A 248 -14.27 5.80 -20.64
N ALA A 249 -14.65 4.65 -20.09
CA ALA A 249 -16.05 4.28 -19.87
C ALA A 249 -16.24 3.49 -18.56
N PRO A 250 -15.79 4.02 -17.40
CA PRO A 250 -16.06 3.39 -16.12
C PRO A 250 -17.56 3.42 -15.81
N ILE A 251 -18.09 2.31 -15.30
CA ILE A 251 -19.47 2.20 -14.82
C ILE A 251 -19.62 2.66 -13.36
N GLY A 252 -18.51 2.86 -12.65
CA GLY A 252 -18.50 3.35 -11.28
C GLY A 252 -17.10 3.50 -10.69
N PHE A 253 -17.02 4.15 -9.54
CA PHE A 253 -15.77 4.39 -8.81
C PHE A 253 -15.93 4.04 -7.34
N LYS A 254 -14.84 3.62 -6.69
CA LYS A 254 -14.76 3.50 -5.23
C LYS A 254 -13.43 4.02 -4.71
N SER A 255 -13.50 4.91 -3.72
CA SER A 255 -12.32 5.51 -3.08
C SER A 255 -11.93 4.76 -1.79
N ASN A 256 -12.32 3.49 -1.66
CA ASN A 256 -12.09 2.69 -0.46
C ASN A 256 -10.89 1.74 -0.59
N ASN A 257 -10.09 1.81 -1.66
CA ASN A 257 -8.84 1.06 -1.78
C ASN A 257 -7.97 1.26 -0.53
N GLY A 258 -7.47 0.18 0.07
CA GLY A 258 -6.59 0.22 1.24
C GLY A 258 -7.11 1.06 2.41
N THR A 259 -8.42 1.28 2.57
CA THR A 259 -8.98 2.08 3.69
C THR A 259 -9.19 1.23 4.95
N MET A 260 -9.10 -0.10 4.87
CA MET A 260 -9.26 -0.98 6.01
C MET A 260 -8.18 -2.06 6.07
N TRP A 261 -7.22 -1.91 6.99
CA TRP A 261 -6.09 -2.84 7.11
C TRP A 261 -6.51 -4.26 7.52
N ALA A 262 -7.55 -4.42 8.34
CA ALA A 262 -7.97 -5.74 8.84
C ALA A 262 -9.09 -6.38 8.03
N TRP A 263 -9.56 -5.74 6.95
CA TRP A 263 -10.66 -6.29 6.15
C TRP A 263 -10.12 -7.12 4.99
N TYR A 264 -10.70 -8.30 4.78
CA TYR A 264 -10.17 -9.31 3.86
C TYR A 264 -10.26 -8.91 2.38
N ALA A 265 -11.14 -7.98 2.04
CA ALA A 265 -11.53 -7.71 0.66
C ALA A 265 -10.35 -7.37 -0.27
N ALA A 266 -10.53 -7.70 -1.56
CA ALA A 266 -9.61 -7.29 -2.61
C ALA A 266 -9.41 -5.77 -2.61
N ALA A 267 -8.19 -5.33 -2.88
CA ALA A 267 -7.75 -3.93 -2.79
C ALA A 267 -7.77 -3.33 -1.37
N GLN A 268 -8.30 -4.00 -0.35
CA GLN A 268 -8.15 -3.55 1.05
C GLN A 268 -6.84 -4.08 1.65
N SER A 269 -6.66 -5.40 1.58
CA SER A 269 -5.51 -6.10 2.17
C SER A 269 -4.81 -7.03 1.19
N THR A 270 -5.25 -7.07 -0.07
CA THR A 270 -4.65 -7.90 -1.13
C THR A 270 -4.51 -7.15 -2.44
N PHE A 271 -3.52 -7.60 -3.22
CA PHE A 271 -3.25 -7.15 -4.58
C PHE A 271 -2.89 -8.37 -5.44
N ASN A 272 -2.91 -8.23 -6.77
CA ASN A 272 -2.43 -9.24 -7.71
C ASN A 272 -1.29 -8.70 -8.58
N ALA A 273 -0.42 -9.61 -9.03
CA ALA A 273 0.70 -9.33 -9.91
C ALA A 273 0.32 -9.42 -11.39
N ALA A 274 -0.98 -9.32 -11.72
CA ALA A 274 -1.45 -9.43 -13.10
C ALA A 274 -0.92 -8.30 -14.00
N ALA A 275 -0.66 -7.12 -13.41
CA ALA A 275 -0.12 -5.93 -14.07
C ALA A 275 1.14 -5.43 -13.35
N PRO A 276 2.04 -4.70 -14.02
CA PRO A 276 3.32 -4.29 -13.45
C PRO A 276 3.14 -3.26 -12.32
N PRO A 277 4.18 -3.03 -11.50
CA PRO A 277 4.20 -1.94 -10.52
C PRO A 277 3.80 -0.61 -11.13
N ASN A 278 3.04 0.17 -10.34
CA ASN A 278 2.53 1.48 -10.75
C ASN A 278 1.89 1.48 -12.14
N TRP A 279 1.14 0.42 -12.46
CA TRP A 279 0.46 0.23 -13.74
C TRP A 279 -0.16 1.54 -14.23
N GLN A 280 0.06 1.85 -15.52
CA GLN A 280 -0.32 3.12 -16.14
C GLN A 280 -1.82 3.43 -16.13
N TYR A 281 -2.64 2.41 -15.89
CA TYR A 281 -4.10 2.52 -15.74
C TYR A 281 -4.50 2.40 -14.27
N PRO A 282 -5.68 2.90 -13.87
CA PRO A 282 -6.18 2.72 -12.51
C PRO A 282 -6.33 1.25 -12.11
N THR A 283 -6.40 1.01 -10.81
CA THR A 283 -6.90 -0.26 -10.30
C THR A 283 -8.29 -0.49 -10.89
N ALA A 284 -8.48 -1.62 -11.56
CA ALA A 284 -9.68 -1.90 -12.33
C ALA A 284 -10.43 -3.09 -11.75
N GLY A 285 -11.71 -2.93 -11.45
CA GLY A 285 -12.60 -3.98 -10.96
C GLY A 285 -13.63 -4.37 -12.01
N GLY A 286 -14.10 -5.62 -11.95
CA GLY A 286 -15.23 -6.13 -12.73
C GLY A 286 -16.57 -5.55 -12.29
N ASP A 287 -17.57 -6.39 -12.05
CA ASP A 287 -18.81 -5.95 -11.40
C ASP A 287 -18.60 -5.73 -9.90
N CYS A 288 -19.06 -4.60 -9.39
CA CYS A 288 -18.98 -4.29 -7.96
C CYS A 288 -20.01 -5.12 -7.17
N CYS A 289 -19.69 -5.51 -5.94
CA CYS A 289 -20.65 -6.20 -5.07
C CYS A 289 -21.90 -5.33 -4.80
N PRO A 290 -23.07 -5.95 -4.57
CA PRO A 290 -24.19 -5.23 -3.95
C PRO A 290 -23.71 -4.57 -2.64
N GLY A 291 -23.91 -3.27 -2.47
CA GLY A 291 -23.40 -2.49 -1.33
C GLY A 291 -22.04 -1.82 -1.56
N GLY A 292 -21.38 -2.07 -2.69
CA GLY A 292 -20.33 -1.20 -3.22
C GLY A 292 -19.02 -1.20 -2.42
N ALA A 293 -18.70 -2.32 -1.77
CA ALA A 293 -17.66 -2.38 -0.76
C ALA A 293 -16.35 -3.04 -1.27
N HIS A 294 -16.44 -3.95 -2.25
CA HIS A 294 -15.29 -4.66 -2.82
C HIS A 294 -15.62 -5.30 -4.19
N ASP A 295 -14.59 -5.72 -4.91
CA ASP A 295 -14.70 -6.38 -6.22
C ASP A 295 -15.22 -7.83 -6.04
N TRP A 296 -16.30 -8.17 -6.75
CA TRP A 296 -16.87 -9.53 -6.78
C TRP A 296 -16.57 -10.18 -8.11
N GLY A 297 -15.45 -10.89 -8.18
CA GLY A 297 -15.15 -11.79 -9.30
C GLY A 297 -13.73 -11.59 -9.79
N VAL A 298 -13.50 -10.47 -10.46
CA VAL A 298 -12.29 -10.22 -11.21
C VAL A 298 -11.82 -8.77 -11.06
N GLY A 299 -10.52 -8.57 -11.05
CA GLY A 299 -9.91 -7.24 -10.98
C GLY A 299 -8.40 -7.27 -11.25
N ILE A 300 -7.86 -6.12 -11.64
CA ILE A 300 -6.43 -5.85 -11.75
C ILE A 300 -6.09 -4.86 -10.64
N ILE A 301 -5.41 -5.36 -9.61
CA ILE A 301 -5.08 -4.62 -8.40
C ILE A 301 -3.55 -4.68 -8.27
N PRO A 302 -2.82 -3.78 -8.97
CA PRO A 302 -1.37 -3.85 -9.02
C PRO A 302 -0.76 -3.30 -7.73
N THR A 303 0.53 -3.58 -7.54
CA THR A 303 1.32 -2.84 -6.55
C THR A 303 1.42 -1.37 -6.95
N ARG A 304 1.34 -0.47 -5.97
CA ARG A 304 1.44 0.98 -6.19
C ARG A 304 2.19 1.64 -5.05
N SER A 305 3.10 2.55 -5.41
CA SER A 305 3.90 3.31 -4.46
C SER A 305 3.93 4.79 -4.80
N LYS A 306 4.27 5.63 -3.82
CA LYS A 306 4.62 7.04 -4.04
C LYS A 306 6.11 7.23 -4.30
N HIS A 307 6.90 6.20 -4.07
CA HIS A 307 8.32 6.20 -4.41
C HIS A 307 8.48 6.23 -5.94
N THR A 308 9.45 6.99 -6.43
CA THR A 308 9.66 7.17 -7.86
C THR A 308 10.24 5.91 -8.51
N GLY A 309 9.63 5.46 -9.60
CA GLY A 309 10.21 4.46 -10.51
C GLY A 309 10.00 3.00 -10.11
N GLY A 310 9.11 2.70 -9.16
CA GLY A 310 8.88 1.33 -8.72
C GLY A 310 7.99 1.20 -7.49
N SER A 311 7.86 -0.04 -7.01
CA SER A 311 7.21 -0.38 -5.75
C SER A 311 8.08 -1.33 -4.93
N THR A 312 7.95 -1.26 -3.61
CA THR A 312 8.62 -2.17 -2.70
C THR A 312 7.78 -3.43 -2.50
N VAL A 313 8.44 -4.60 -2.53
CA VAL A 313 7.80 -5.89 -2.27
C VAL A 313 8.65 -6.72 -1.31
N ALA A 314 8.00 -7.59 -0.53
CA ALA A 314 8.63 -8.71 0.15
C ALA A 314 8.42 -9.98 -0.65
N LEU A 315 9.46 -10.81 -0.71
CA LEU A 315 9.40 -12.16 -1.24
C LEU A 315 9.06 -13.16 -0.12
N GLY A 316 8.74 -14.39 -0.51
CA GLY A 316 8.33 -15.47 0.36
C GLY A 316 9.38 -15.88 1.40
N ASP A 317 10.65 -15.52 1.17
CA ASP A 317 11.78 -15.74 2.07
C ASP A 317 12.00 -14.60 3.08
N GLY A 318 11.15 -13.56 3.03
CA GLY A 318 11.24 -12.36 3.85
C GLY A 318 12.24 -11.31 3.35
N SER A 319 12.93 -11.55 2.23
CA SER A 319 13.76 -10.54 1.58
C SER A 319 12.88 -9.43 1.01
N VAL A 320 13.35 -8.18 1.09
CA VAL A 320 12.60 -7.00 0.63
C VAL A 320 13.37 -6.34 -0.50
N ARG A 321 12.71 -6.16 -1.63
CA ARG A 321 13.29 -5.62 -2.87
C ARG A 321 12.44 -4.46 -3.39
N PHE A 322 13.09 -3.57 -4.14
CA PHE A 322 12.41 -2.52 -4.88
C PHE A 322 12.34 -2.95 -6.34
N ILE A 323 11.13 -3.10 -6.87
CA ILE A 323 10.87 -3.54 -8.24
C ILE A 323 10.60 -2.32 -9.09
N GLN A 324 11.34 -2.19 -10.19
CA GLN A 324 11.19 -1.05 -11.09
C GLN A 324 9.91 -1.14 -11.93
N ASP A 325 9.33 0.01 -12.28
CA ASP A 325 8.15 0.08 -13.16
C ASP A 325 8.43 -0.49 -14.57
N SER A 326 9.71 -0.50 -14.98
CA SER A 326 10.18 -1.03 -16.26
C SER A 326 10.43 -2.54 -16.28
N ILE A 327 10.11 -3.27 -15.20
CA ILE A 327 10.24 -4.72 -15.18
C ILE A 327 9.42 -5.35 -16.32
N ASP A 328 9.97 -6.42 -16.92
CA ASP A 328 9.22 -7.21 -17.89
C ASP A 328 7.93 -7.77 -17.27
N LEU A 329 6.81 -7.61 -17.97
CA LEU A 329 5.48 -7.98 -17.47
C LEU A 329 5.43 -9.45 -17.06
N LEU A 330 5.93 -10.34 -17.93
CA LEU A 330 5.87 -11.78 -17.67
C LEU A 330 6.73 -12.12 -16.46
N THR A 331 7.91 -11.53 -16.34
CA THR A 331 8.78 -11.65 -15.18
C THR A 331 8.05 -11.26 -13.89
N PHE A 332 7.38 -10.11 -13.85
CA PHE A 332 6.61 -9.69 -12.67
C PHE A 332 5.43 -10.60 -12.36
N GLN A 333 4.70 -11.07 -13.38
CA GLN A 333 3.61 -12.01 -13.19
C GLN A 333 4.10 -13.35 -12.62
N ARG A 334 5.25 -13.86 -13.08
CA ARG A 334 5.87 -15.07 -12.52
C ARG A 334 6.25 -14.89 -11.06
N LEU A 335 6.77 -13.72 -10.69
CA LEU A 335 7.03 -13.41 -9.28
C LEU A 335 5.74 -13.46 -8.44
N GLY A 336 4.57 -13.21 -9.00
CA GLY A 336 3.31 -13.40 -8.27
C GLY A 336 2.87 -14.85 -8.14
N ASN A 337 3.27 -15.74 -9.06
CA ASN A 337 2.84 -17.12 -9.10
C ASN A 337 3.80 -18.00 -8.31
N MET A 338 3.28 -18.82 -7.39
CA MET A 338 4.12 -19.65 -6.53
C MET A 338 4.50 -21.02 -7.11
N LYS A 339 3.84 -21.44 -8.21
CA LYS A 339 3.85 -22.82 -8.69
C LYS A 339 3.79 -22.99 -10.22
N ASP A 340 4.40 -22.07 -10.96
CA ASP A 340 4.46 -22.13 -12.43
C ASP A 340 5.65 -22.95 -12.97
N GLY A 341 6.56 -23.38 -12.10
CA GLY A 341 7.76 -24.17 -12.42
C GLY A 341 8.88 -23.34 -13.07
N LYS A 342 8.77 -22.02 -13.11
CA LYS A 342 9.68 -21.11 -13.82
C LYS A 342 10.24 -20.07 -12.87
N ALA A 343 11.20 -20.52 -12.05
CA ALA A 343 12.01 -19.66 -11.22
C ALA A 343 12.55 -18.46 -12.02
N VAL A 344 12.35 -17.27 -11.46
CA VAL A 344 12.77 -16.00 -12.07
C VAL A 344 14.24 -15.75 -11.71
N GLY A 345 15.02 -15.23 -12.67
CA GLY A 345 16.45 -14.91 -12.49
C GLY A 345 16.68 -13.62 -11.69
N GLU A 346 17.71 -12.84 -12.05
CA GLU A 346 17.87 -11.48 -11.50
C GLU A 346 16.86 -10.52 -12.13
N PHE A 347 16.25 -9.65 -11.32
CA PHE A 347 15.21 -8.69 -11.70
C PHE A 347 15.26 -7.43 -10.83
#